data_AF-A0A3M1THH4-F1
#
_entry.id   AF-A0A3M1THH4-F1
#
_cell.length_a   1.000
_cell.length_b   1.000
_cell.length_c   1.000
_cell.angle_alpha   90.00
_cell.angle_beta   90.00
_cell.angle_gamma   90.00
#
_symmetry.space_group_name_H-M   'P 1'
#
loop_
_entity.id
_entity.type
_entity.pdbx_description
1 polymer ?
#
loop_
_entity_poly.entity_id
_entity_poly.type
_entity_poly.pdbx_seq_one_letter_code
_entity_poly.pdbx_strand_id
1 'polypeptide(L)'
;MRDAYELEEVFAPVAPGLEAAAAEDLKAAGLSGVRVVEGGVAVEGGFDAGLRACLWSRIATTVRLKIARFRAEDRDELALGLAQVRWDPYLTEETPVQAVARRSKIHHTGQIEEAVRRAAGRALPRGSGGVLVRVVAGVAEVSIDLAGVRLHRRGWRKEGGRAPLRETLAAGILHLAGYRPG
;
A
#
# COMPACT_ATOMS: atom_id res chain seq x y z
N MET A 1 20.36 -9.39 -11.37
CA MET A 1 19.88 -8.79 -12.63
C MET A 1 18.67 -7.96 -12.23
N ARG A 2 18.82 -6.64 -12.07
CA ARG A 2 17.71 -5.76 -11.64
C ARG A 2 16.95 -5.37 -12.90
N ASP A 3 15.69 -5.79 -12.99
CA ASP A 3 14.85 -5.50 -14.15
C ASP A 3 14.40 -4.02 -14.10
N ALA A 4 14.46 -3.36 -15.26
CA ALA A 4 14.27 -1.92 -15.45
C ALA A 4 12.84 -1.38 -15.17
N TYR A 5 12.00 -2.14 -14.48
CA TYR A 5 10.58 -1.83 -14.28
C TYR A 5 10.10 -1.98 -12.82
N GLU A 6 10.95 -2.40 -11.88
CA GLU A 6 10.57 -2.34 -10.47
C GLU A 6 10.71 -0.90 -9.98
N LEU A 7 9.57 -0.25 -9.72
CA LEU A 7 9.58 0.94 -8.89
C LEU A 7 10.12 0.53 -7.52
N GLU A 8 11.34 0.95 -7.19
CA GLU A 8 11.93 0.75 -5.86
C GLU A 8 11.31 1.76 -4.87
N GLU A 9 9.98 1.73 -4.72
CA GLU A 9 9.27 2.54 -3.74
C GLU A 9 8.17 1.74 -3.02
N VAL A 10 8.23 1.80 -1.70
CA VAL A 10 7.22 1.28 -0.78
C VAL A 10 6.41 2.43 -0.20
N PHE A 11 5.10 2.25 -0.09
CA PHE A 11 4.20 3.19 0.54
C PHE A 11 3.57 2.58 1.80
N ALA A 12 3.74 3.27 2.93
CA ALA A 12 3.18 2.92 4.21
C ALA A 12 2.05 3.90 4.59
N PRO A 13 0.78 3.58 4.31
CA PRO A 13 -0.35 4.41 4.74
C PRO A 13 -0.50 4.43 6.25
N VAL A 14 -0.89 5.58 6.79
CA VAL A 14 -1.01 5.83 8.25
C VAL A 14 -2.34 6.54 8.56
N ALA A 15 -2.69 6.62 9.84
CA ALA A 15 -3.81 7.48 10.23
C ALA A 15 -3.43 8.97 10.05
N PRO A 16 -4.36 9.84 9.63
CA PRO A 16 -4.08 11.26 9.45
C PRO A 16 -3.44 11.90 10.69
N GLY A 17 -2.39 12.69 10.50
CA GLY A 17 -1.64 13.35 11.57
C GLY A 17 -0.51 12.50 12.17
N LEU A 18 -0.37 11.23 11.78
CA LEU A 18 0.72 10.36 12.23
C LEU A 18 1.87 10.23 11.22
N GLU A 19 1.84 10.96 10.11
CA GLU A 19 2.82 10.82 9.02
C GLU A 19 4.25 11.07 9.51
N ALA A 20 4.47 12.14 10.28
CA ALA A 20 5.79 12.46 10.83
C ALA A 20 6.28 11.37 11.81
N ALA A 21 5.42 10.93 12.73
CA ALA A 21 5.73 9.88 13.69
C ALA A 21 6.05 8.55 12.99
N ALA A 22 5.28 8.18 11.96
CA ALA A 22 5.54 6.99 11.17
C ALA A 22 6.84 7.08 10.38
N ALA A 23 7.20 8.25 9.87
CA ALA A 23 8.48 8.44 9.18
C ALA A 23 9.66 8.22 10.13
N GLU A 24 9.56 8.67 11.38
CA GLU A 24 10.58 8.40 12.40
C GLU A 24 10.63 6.92 12.80
N ASP A 25 9.47 6.26 12.97
CA ASP A 25 9.36 4.83 13.26
C ASP A 25 9.98 3.97 12.14
N LEU A 26 9.75 4.33 10.87
CA LEU A 26 10.33 3.65 9.71
C LEU A 26 11.84 3.90 9.58
N LYS A 27 12.32 5.11 9.88
CA LYS A 27 13.77 5.39 9.95
C LYS A 27 14.43 4.56 11.07
N ALA A 28 13.79 4.48 12.23
CA ALA A 28 14.26 3.67 13.35
C ALA A 28 14.29 2.16 13.02
N ALA A 29 13.42 1.70 12.12
CA ALA A 29 13.46 0.34 11.56
C ALA A 29 14.63 0.09 10.58
N GLY A 30 15.42 1.12 10.27
CA GLY A 30 16.57 1.05 9.36
C GLY A 30 16.23 1.27 7.89
N LEU A 31 15.08 1.91 7.58
CA LEU A 31 14.69 2.21 6.21
C LEU A 31 15.29 3.53 5.74
N SER A 32 15.60 3.60 4.43
CA SER A 32 16.20 4.77 3.77
C SER A 32 15.20 5.47 2.85
N GLY A 33 15.52 6.70 2.42
CA GLY A 33 14.65 7.45 1.51
C GLY A 33 13.25 7.75 2.07
N VAL A 34 13.13 7.83 3.40
CA VAL A 34 11.84 7.96 4.09
C VAL A 34 11.31 9.39 3.95
N ARG A 35 10.20 9.55 3.24
CA ARG A 35 9.57 10.84 2.94
C ARG A 35 8.09 10.85 3.36
N VAL A 36 7.70 11.86 4.13
CA VAL A 36 6.28 12.12 4.40
C VAL A 36 5.59 12.56 3.12
N VAL A 37 4.46 11.93 2.82
CA VAL A 37 3.61 12.26 1.68
C VAL A 37 2.14 12.26 2.12
N GLU A 38 1.23 12.69 1.26
CA GLU A 38 -0.19 12.71 1.60
C GLU A 38 -0.70 11.30 1.95
N GLY A 39 -1.22 11.16 3.17
CA GLY A 39 -1.85 9.93 3.67
C GLY A 39 -0.88 8.83 4.11
N GLY A 40 0.43 9.10 4.19
CA GLY A 40 1.40 8.09 4.61
C GLY A 40 2.86 8.49 4.44
N VAL A 41 3.71 7.47 4.33
CA VAL A 41 5.15 7.61 4.18
C VAL A 41 5.62 6.82 2.98
N ALA A 42 6.36 7.47 2.08
CA ALA A 42 7.07 6.81 0.99
C ALA A 42 8.48 6.42 1.48
N VAL A 43 8.94 5.25 1.08
CA VAL A 43 10.22 4.66 1.47
C VAL A 43 10.91 4.15 0.22
N GLU A 44 12.18 4.47 0.05
CA GLU A 44 12.98 3.93 -1.06
C GLU A 44 13.31 2.46 -0.80
N GLY A 45 13.19 1.65 -1.85
CA GLY A 45 13.49 0.23 -1.83
C GLY A 45 12.33 -0.64 -2.32
N GLY A 46 12.68 -1.88 -2.66
CA GLY A 46 11.72 -2.88 -3.14
C GLY A 46 11.20 -3.79 -2.02
N PHE A 47 11.14 -5.08 -2.33
CA PHE A 47 10.54 -6.10 -1.47
C PHE A 47 11.15 -6.15 -0.06
N ASP A 48 12.48 -6.14 0.07
CA ASP A 48 13.18 -6.22 1.36
C ASP A 48 12.85 -5.03 2.29
N ALA A 49 12.78 -3.82 1.73
CA ALA A 49 12.36 -2.64 2.47
C ALA A 49 10.90 -2.76 2.93
N GLY A 50 10.05 -3.31 2.06
CA GLY A 50 8.65 -3.61 2.37
C GLY A 50 8.49 -4.62 3.51
N LEU A 51 9.21 -5.75 3.46
CA LEU A 51 9.18 -6.76 4.51
C LEU A 51 9.71 -6.22 5.84
N ARG A 52 10.80 -5.45 5.80
CA ARG A 52 11.34 -4.78 6.99
C ARG A 52 10.32 -3.80 7.58
N ALA A 53 9.62 -3.02 6.75
CA ALA A 53 8.54 -2.15 7.21
C ALA A 53 7.38 -2.96 7.83
N CYS A 54 6.96 -4.08 7.22
CA CYS A 54 5.92 -4.95 7.78
C CYS A 54 6.29 -5.47 9.19
N LEU A 55 7.54 -5.90 9.35
CA LEU A 55 8.02 -6.49 10.60
C LEU A 55 8.16 -5.45 11.71
N TRP A 56 8.75 -4.29 11.41
CA TRP A 56 9.22 -3.35 12.43
C TRP A 56 8.33 -2.13 12.64
N SER A 57 7.60 -1.69 11.62
CA SER A 57 6.73 -0.52 11.78
C SER A 57 5.64 -0.80 12.79
N ARG A 58 5.51 0.07 13.78
CA ARG A 58 4.44 0.07 14.78
C ARG A 58 3.27 0.97 14.37
N ILE A 59 3.49 1.96 13.52
CA ILE A 59 2.51 3.02 13.20
C ILE A 59 1.82 2.81 11.84
N ALA A 60 2.50 2.26 10.84
CA ALA A 60 1.89 1.98 9.53
C ALA A 60 0.66 1.07 9.64
N THR A 61 -0.36 1.33 8.82
CA THR A 61 -1.61 0.55 8.77
C THR A 61 -1.47 -0.72 7.92
N THR A 62 -0.70 -0.61 6.84
CA THR A 62 -0.25 -1.69 5.96
C THR A 62 1.03 -1.20 5.24
N VAL A 63 1.63 -2.01 4.40
CA VAL A 63 2.79 -1.66 3.57
C VAL A 63 2.50 -2.11 2.15
N ARG A 64 2.69 -1.20 1.18
CA ARG A 64 2.40 -1.46 -0.23
C ARG A 64 3.64 -1.27 -1.09
N LEU A 65 4.02 -2.28 -1.85
CA LEU A 65 5.05 -2.15 -2.89
C LEU A 65 4.43 -1.56 -4.15
N LYS A 66 5.00 -0.49 -4.70
CA LYS A 66 4.58 0.04 -6.00
C LYS A 66 5.24 -0.81 -7.10
N ILE A 67 4.44 -1.26 -8.06
CA ILE A 67 4.93 -2.14 -9.12
C ILE A 67 4.76 -1.54 -10.52
N ALA A 68 3.90 -0.52 -10.67
CA ALA A 68 3.76 0.22 -11.91
C ALA A 68 3.19 1.61 -11.69
N ARG A 69 3.57 2.55 -12.56
CA ARG A 69 3.00 3.89 -12.65
C ARG A 69 3.00 4.36 -14.10
N PHE A 70 1.85 4.80 -14.61
CA PHE A 70 1.70 5.20 -16.02
C PHE A 70 0.55 6.19 -16.21
N ARG A 71 0.53 6.87 -17.35
CA ARG A 71 -0.56 7.76 -17.77
C ARG A 71 -1.80 6.91 -18.14
N ALA A 72 -2.96 7.36 -17.70
CA ALA A 72 -4.25 6.70 -17.91
C ALA A 72 -5.38 7.75 -17.90
N GLU A 73 -5.46 8.56 -18.96
CA GLU A 73 -6.50 9.58 -19.12
C GLU A 73 -7.83 9.00 -19.60
N ASP A 74 -7.79 7.85 -20.26
CA ASP A 74 -8.95 7.10 -20.70
C ASP A 74 -8.78 5.58 -20.49
N ARG A 75 -9.84 4.84 -20.87
CA ARG A 75 -9.92 3.40 -20.63
C ARG A 75 -8.92 2.61 -21.48
N ASP A 76 -8.54 3.12 -22.64
CA ASP A 76 -7.64 2.43 -23.56
C ASP A 76 -6.20 2.59 -23.08
N GLU A 77 -5.79 3.80 -22.68
CA GLU A 77 -4.51 4.04 -22.03
C GLU A 77 -4.37 3.20 -20.75
N LEU A 78 -5.43 3.13 -19.93
CA LEU A 78 -5.43 2.28 -18.73
C LEU A 78 -5.22 0.80 -19.09
N ALA A 79 -5.94 0.28 -20.08
CA ALA A 79 -5.84 -1.12 -20.48
C ALA A 79 -4.45 -1.44 -21.03
N LEU A 80 -3.88 -0.58 -21.87
CA LEU A 80 -2.53 -0.72 -22.41
C LEU A 80 -1.48 -0.72 -21.30
N GLY A 81 -1.57 0.21 -20.34
CA GLY A 81 -0.63 0.27 -19.23
C GLY A 81 -0.73 -0.94 -18.29
N LEU A 82 -1.95 -1.41 -17.98
CA LEU A 82 -2.15 -2.61 -17.16
C LEU A 82 -1.61 -3.88 -17.83
N ALA A 83 -1.66 -3.96 -19.17
CA ALA A 83 -1.13 -5.10 -19.91
C ALA A 83 0.41 -5.20 -19.87
N GLN A 84 1.12 -4.11 -19.56
CA GLN A 84 2.58 -4.11 -19.41
C GLN A 84 3.05 -4.51 -18.00
N VAL A 85 2.13 -4.63 -17.04
CA VAL A 85 2.48 -4.99 -15.66
C VAL A 85 2.80 -6.49 -15.59
N ARG A 86 3.92 -6.83 -14.96
CA ARG A 86 4.30 -8.22 -14.68
C ARG A 86 3.51 -8.74 -13.48
N TRP A 87 2.36 -9.35 -13.74
CA TRP A 87 1.44 -9.79 -12.69
C TRP A 87 1.86 -11.07 -11.97
N ASP A 88 2.39 -12.06 -12.68
CA ASP A 88 2.63 -13.42 -12.16
C ASP A 88 3.43 -13.50 -10.86
N PRO A 89 4.45 -12.65 -10.58
CA PRO A 89 5.19 -12.71 -9.32
C PRO A 89 4.34 -12.39 -8.07
N TYR A 90 3.19 -11.74 -8.24
CA TYR A 90 2.44 -11.16 -7.12
C TYR A 90 1.05 -11.74 -6.91
N LEU A 91 0.53 -12.53 -7.86
CA LEU A 91 -0.87 -12.92 -7.88
C LEU A 91 -1.09 -14.42 -7.65
N THR A 92 -2.07 -14.70 -6.79
CA THR A 92 -2.78 -15.97 -6.67
C THR A 92 -4.27 -15.77 -7.00
N GLU A 93 -5.03 -16.85 -7.18
CA GLU A 93 -6.50 -16.76 -7.38
C GLU A 93 -7.22 -16.14 -6.17
N GLU A 94 -6.59 -16.13 -5.00
CA GLU A 94 -7.12 -15.52 -3.78
C GLU A 94 -6.76 -14.04 -3.64
N THR A 95 -5.89 -13.50 -4.51
CA THR A 95 -5.38 -12.14 -4.36
C THR A 95 -6.48 -11.12 -4.69
N PRO A 96 -6.96 -10.33 -3.70
CA PRO A 96 -8.07 -9.43 -3.96
C PRO A 96 -7.62 -8.16 -4.71
N VAL A 97 -8.51 -7.63 -5.54
CA VAL A 97 -8.31 -6.38 -6.28
C VAL A 97 -9.23 -5.29 -5.76
N GLN A 98 -8.66 -4.11 -5.57
CA GLN A 98 -9.35 -2.87 -5.27
C GLN A 98 -8.93 -1.77 -6.25
N ALA A 99 -9.89 -0.95 -6.67
CA ALA A 99 -9.58 0.29 -7.39
C ALA A 99 -10.06 1.54 -6.65
N VAL A 100 -9.31 2.63 -6.79
CA VAL A 100 -9.65 3.97 -6.32
C VAL A 100 -9.44 4.96 -7.46
N ALA A 101 -10.45 5.77 -7.75
CA ALA A 101 -10.37 6.83 -8.75
C ALA A 101 -10.72 8.18 -8.14
N ARG A 102 -9.92 9.21 -8.43
CA ARG A 102 -10.19 10.60 -7.99
C ARG A 102 -9.73 11.58 -9.06
N ARG A 103 -10.50 12.65 -9.31
CA ARG A 103 -10.11 13.71 -10.26
C ARG A 103 -9.71 13.18 -11.65
N SER A 104 -10.35 12.10 -12.11
CA SER A 104 -10.02 11.40 -13.36
C SER A 104 -11.28 11.13 -14.16
N LYS A 105 -11.19 11.12 -15.49
CA LYS A 105 -12.31 10.74 -16.38
C LYS A 105 -12.76 9.29 -16.12
N ILE A 106 -11.78 8.41 -15.87
CA ILE A 106 -12.02 7.04 -15.42
C ILE A 106 -12.40 7.07 -13.93
N HIS A 107 -13.70 6.96 -13.64
CA HIS A 107 -14.22 7.05 -12.26
C HIS A 107 -14.94 5.77 -11.78
N HIS A 108 -15.32 4.89 -12.70
CA HIS A 108 -15.97 3.61 -12.36
C HIS A 108 -14.95 2.58 -11.87
N THR A 109 -14.76 2.48 -10.55
CA THR A 109 -13.77 1.58 -9.94
C THR A 109 -13.98 0.11 -10.30
N GLY A 110 -15.23 -0.37 -10.42
CA GLY A 110 -15.51 -1.74 -10.87
C GLY A 110 -14.98 -2.06 -12.28
N GLN A 111 -14.99 -1.08 -13.20
CA GLN A 111 -14.42 -1.25 -14.54
C GLN A 111 -12.89 -1.28 -14.52
N ILE A 112 -12.26 -0.56 -13.58
CA ILE A 112 -10.81 -0.61 -13.36
C ILE A 112 -10.43 -1.98 -12.79
N GLU A 113 -11.15 -2.47 -11.78
CA GLU A 113 -10.94 -3.82 -11.22
C GLU A 113 -11.07 -4.90 -12.30
N GLU A 114 -12.05 -4.76 -13.21
CA GLU A 114 -12.22 -5.68 -14.33
C GLU A 114 -11.10 -5.58 -15.38
N ALA A 115 -10.59 -4.37 -15.64
CA ALA A 115 -9.42 -4.19 -16.50
C ALA A 115 -8.19 -4.89 -15.91
N VAL A 116 -8.01 -4.85 -14.59
CA VAL A 116 -6.94 -5.59 -13.90
C VAL A 116 -7.12 -7.10 -14.07
N ARG A 117 -8.32 -7.65 -13.86
CA ARG A 117 -8.59 -9.09 -14.05
C ARG A 117 -8.27 -9.54 -15.47
N ARG A 118 -8.68 -8.77 -16.47
CA ARG A 118 -8.39 -9.04 -17.89
C ARG A 118 -6.88 -8.98 -18.17
N ALA A 119 -6.18 -7.96 -17.67
CA ALA A 119 -4.73 -7.82 -17.87
C ALA A 119 -3.93 -8.92 -17.15
N ALA A 120 -4.37 -9.34 -15.97
CA ALA A 120 -3.76 -10.41 -15.19
C ALA A 120 -4.09 -11.82 -15.73
N GLY A 121 -5.12 -11.95 -16.58
CA GLY A 121 -5.58 -13.24 -17.10
C GLY A 121 -6.13 -14.19 -16.03
N ARG A 122 -6.62 -13.65 -14.89
CA ARG A 122 -7.04 -14.43 -13.71
C ARG A 122 -8.36 -13.90 -13.13
N ALA A 123 -9.17 -14.82 -12.59
CA ALA A 123 -10.35 -14.48 -11.82
C ALA A 123 -9.95 -14.05 -10.40
N LEU A 124 -9.79 -12.74 -10.20
CA LEU A 124 -9.37 -12.19 -8.90
C LEU A 124 -10.57 -11.70 -8.08
N PRO A 125 -10.69 -12.04 -6.79
CA PRO A 125 -11.80 -11.60 -5.95
C PRO A 125 -11.78 -10.08 -5.77
N ARG A 126 -12.94 -9.51 -5.48
CA ARG A 126 -13.04 -8.11 -5.07
C ARG A 126 -12.72 -7.98 -3.58
N GLY A 127 -11.86 -7.05 -3.21
CA GLY A 127 -11.55 -6.81 -1.80
C GLY A 127 -10.30 -5.96 -1.60
N SER A 128 -10.00 -5.63 -0.34
CA SER A 128 -8.76 -4.93 0.04
C SER A 128 -7.70 -5.92 0.48
N GLY A 129 -6.41 -5.54 0.41
CA GLY A 129 -5.31 -6.34 0.97
C GLY A 129 -4.54 -7.19 -0.05
N GLY A 130 -4.71 -6.94 -1.35
CA GLY A 130 -3.93 -7.51 -2.44
C GLY A 130 -3.48 -6.41 -3.39
N VAL A 131 -4.02 -6.39 -4.60
CA VAL A 131 -3.76 -5.33 -5.59
C VAL A 131 -4.59 -4.08 -5.28
N LEU A 132 -3.95 -2.91 -5.35
CA LEU A 132 -4.61 -1.62 -5.39
C LEU A 132 -4.19 -0.88 -6.66
N VAL A 133 -5.17 -0.51 -7.48
CA VAL A 133 -4.99 0.42 -8.59
C VAL A 133 -5.59 1.76 -8.22
N ARG A 134 -4.75 2.79 -8.18
CA ARG A 134 -5.16 4.16 -7.87
C ARG A 134 -5.00 5.03 -9.10
N VAL A 135 -6.10 5.57 -9.61
CA VAL A 135 -6.12 6.47 -10.78
C VAL A 135 -6.47 7.88 -10.33
N VAL A 136 -5.47 8.76 -10.28
CA VAL A 136 -5.64 10.14 -9.80
C VAL A 136 -5.11 11.12 -10.83
N ALA A 137 -5.94 12.08 -11.24
CA ALA A 137 -5.57 13.12 -12.21
C ALA A 137 -4.94 12.54 -13.49
N GLY A 138 -5.52 11.47 -14.03
CA GLY A 138 -5.03 10.84 -15.27
C GLY A 138 -3.76 10.00 -15.11
N VAL A 139 -3.33 9.68 -13.88
CA VAL A 139 -2.18 8.82 -13.61
C VAL A 139 -2.64 7.60 -12.82
N ALA A 140 -2.33 6.41 -13.33
CA ALA A 140 -2.53 5.14 -12.65
C ALA A 140 -1.27 4.73 -11.89
N GLU A 141 -1.45 4.27 -10.66
CA GLU A 141 -0.43 3.62 -9.84
C GLU A 141 -0.95 2.26 -9.38
N VAL A 142 -0.15 1.21 -9.59
CA VAL A 142 -0.46 -0.16 -9.20
C VAL A 142 0.44 -0.56 -8.04
N SER A 143 -0.15 -1.10 -6.97
CA SER A 143 0.60 -1.52 -5.79
C SER A 143 0.09 -2.82 -5.17
N ILE A 144 1.01 -3.60 -4.61
CA ILE A 144 0.77 -4.88 -3.95
C ILE A 144 0.88 -4.70 -2.44
N ASP A 145 -0.10 -5.20 -1.70
CA ASP A 145 -0.04 -5.26 -0.23
C ASP A 145 0.94 -6.35 0.22
N LEU A 146 1.96 -5.97 0.99
CA LEU A 146 2.97 -6.90 1.52
C LEU A 146 2.67 -7.36 2.95
N ALA A 147 1.69 -6.74 3.63
CA ALA A 147 1.36 -7.10 4.99
C ALA A 147 0.30 -8.21 5.05
N GLY A 148 -0.57 -8.28 4.04
CA GLY A 148 -1.71 -9.21 3.95
C GLY A 148 -2.81 -8.88 4.96
N VAL A 149 -2.50 -8.97 6.25
CA VAL A 149 -3.33 -8.45 7.35
C VAL A 149 -2.90 -7.04 7.74
N ARG A 150 -3.85 -6.22 8.18
CA ARG A 150 -3.53 -4.87 8.68
C ARG A 150 -2.61 -4.96 9.89
N LEU A 151 -1.57 -4.14 9.92
CA LEU A 151 -0.49 -4.22 10.92
C LEU A 151 -0.92 -3.92 12.37
N HIS A 152 -2.08 -3.29 12.60
CA HIS A 152 -2.60 -3.18 13.97
C HIS A 152 -2.92 -4.55 14.60
N ARG A 153 -3.22 -5.57 13.79
CA ARG A 153 -3.48 -6.95 14.25
C ARG A 153 -2.19 -7.68 14.56
N ARG A 154 -1.60 -7.38 15.73
CA ARG A 154 -0.32 -7.96 16.19
C ARG A 154 -0.42 -9.38 16.75
N GLY A 155 -1.61 -10.00 16.73
CA GLY A 155 -1.83 -11.38 17.17
C GLY A 155 -2.04 -11.60 18.68
N TRP A 156 -1.66 -10.65 19.54
CA TRP A 156 -1.85 -10.79 20.99
C TRP A 156 -3.29 -10.48 21.45
N ARG A 157 -3.99 -9.56 20.78
CA ARG A 157 -5.37 -9.19 21.13
C ARG A 157 -6.35 -10.12 20.42
N LYS A 158 -6.92 -11.07 21.16
CA LYS A 158 -7.89 -12.05 20.64
C LYS A 158 -9.35 -11.56 20.69
N GLU A 159 -9.68 -10.71 21.65
CA GLU A 159 -11.03 -10.13 21.81
C GLU A 159 -10.96 -8.60 21.81
N GLY A 160 -11.82 -7.96 21.02
CA GLY A 160 -12.03 -6.52 21.07
C GLY A 160 -13.09 -6.19 22.10
N GLY A 161 -12.79 -5.28 23.04
CA GLY A 161 -13.84 -4.61 23.82
C GLY A 161 -14.81 -3.83 22.90
N ARG A 162 -15.75 -3.06 23.45
CA ARG A 162 -16.75 -2.35 22.63
C ARG A 162 -16.18 -1.41 21.56
N ALA A 163 -15.05 -0.76 21.83
CA ALA A 163 -14.42 0.18 20.91
C ALA A 163 -12.91 0.32 21.20
N PRO A 164 -12.09 -0.72 20.93
CA PRO A 164 -10.66 -0.68 21.22
C PRO A 164 -9.95 0.30 20.29
N LEU A 165 -9.03 1.07 20.86
CA LEU A 165 -8.10 1.89 20.09
C LEU A 165 -7.21 0.96 19.23
N ARG A 166 -7.05 1.28 17.95
CA ARG A 166 -6.11 0.56 17.07
C ARG A 166 -4.70 0.68 17.64
N GLU A 167 -3.96 -0.43 17.64
CA GLU A 167 -2.59 -0.52 18.13
C GLU A 167 -1.65 0.45 17.41
N THR A 168 -1.85 0.62 16.10
CA THR A 168 -1.06 1.56 15.29
C THR A 168 -1.31 3.02 15.68
N LEU A 169 -2.54 3.36 16.05
CA LEU A 169 -2.90 4.69 16.55
C LEU A 169 -2.37 4.90 17.96
N ALA A 170 -2.48 3.90 18.84
CA ALA A 170 -1.90 3.95 20.18
C ALA A 170 -0.37 4.16 20.14
N ALA A 171 0.33 3.41 19.29
CA ALA A 171 1.77 3.58 19.09
C ALA A 171 2.12 4.99 18.59
N GLY A 172 1.34 5.53 17.63
CA GLY A 172 1.52 6.89 17.14
C GLY A 172 1.31 7.95 18.23
N ILE A 173 0.30 7.80 19.07
CA ILE A 173 0.03 8.73 20.19
C ILE A 173 1.19 8.73 21.19
N LEU A 174 1.71 7.56 21.57
CA LEU A 174 2.85 7.46 22.48
C LEU A 174 4.11 8.12 21.89
N HIS A 175 4.33 7.91 20.59
CA HIS A 175 5.43 8.56 19.87
C HIS A 175 5.32 10.07 19.91
N LEU A 176 4.14 10.62 19.57
CA LEU A 176 3.89 12.07 19.61
C LEU A 176 3.95 12.65 21.03
N ALA A 177 3.62 11.86 22.05
CA ALA A 177 3.76 12.26 23.45
C ALA A 177 5.22 12.28 23.95
N GLY A 178 6.18 11.85 23.13
CA GLY A 178 7.60 11.78 23.52
C GLY A 178 7.88 10.73 24.59
N TYR A 179 7.02 9.71 24.71
CA TYR A 179 7.17 8.67 25.73
C TYR A 179 8.48 7.89 25.54
N ARG A 180 9.24 7.73 26.63
CA ARG A 180 10.46 6.91 26.67
C ARG A 180 10.25 5.78 27.68
N PRO A 181 10.41 4.50 27.27
CA PRO A 181 10.45 3.39 28.22
C PRO A 181 11.58 3.60 29.24
N GLY A 182 11.30 3.32 30.51
CA GLY A 182 12.25 3.37 31.62
C GLY A 182 13.04 2.09 31.78
#